data_AF-A0A7J9WGQ1-F1
#
_entry.id   AF-A0A7J9WGQ1-F1
#
_cell.length_a   1.000
_cell.length_b   1.000
_cell.length_c   1.000
_cell.angle_alpha   90.00
_cell.angle_beta   90.00
_cell.angle_gamma   90.00
#
_symmetry.space_group_name_H-M   'P 1'
#
loop_
_entity.id
_entity.type
_entity.pdbx_description
1 polymer ?
#
loop_
_entity_poly.entity_id
_entity_poly.type
_entity_poly.pdbx_seq_one_letter_code
_entity_poly.pdbx_strand_id
1 'polypeptide(L)'
;MALQVSTDGSAHLAGAGKGVTSALGHIVAPIPAAVADGTWERLKVCRNEACHWAFYDRSRNRSRRWCTMEVCGNREKTQVFRQRHSGD
;
A
#
# COMPACT_ATOMS: atom_id res chain seq x y z
N MET A 1 13.74 -15.97 5.62
CA MET A 1 14.08 -15.30 4.35
C MET A 1 15.45 -15.77 3.92
N ALA A 2 15.72 -15.80 2.62
CA ALA A 2 17.03 -16.13 2.07
C ALA A 2 17.47 -15.00 1.12
N LEU A 3 18.76 -14.69 1.08
CA LEU A 3 19.33 -13.80 0.08
C LEU A 3 19.58 -14.61 -1.20
N GLN A 4 18.99 -14.20 -2.31
CA GLN A 4 19.24 -14.76 -3.64
C GLN A 4 20.10 -13.78 -4.43
N VAL A 5 21.23 -14.27 -4.94
CA VAL A 5 22.16 -13.49 -5.77
C VAL A 5 22.09 -14.05 -7.18
N SER A 6 21.76 -13.18 -8.12
CA SER A 6 21.73 -13.46 -9.55
C SER A 6 23.12 -13.35 -10.14
N THR A 7 23.35 -13.99 -11.29
CA THR A 7 24.63 -13.97 -11.99
C THR A 7 24.98 -12.60 -12.58
N ASP A 8 24.02 -11.70 -12.71
CA ASP A 8 24.21 -10.30 -13.11
C ASP A 8 24.66 -9.40 -11.94
N GLY A 9 24.89 -9.97 -10.76
CA GLY A 9 25.27 -9.24 -9.55
C GLY A 9 24.09 -8.61 -8.79
N SER A 10 22.85 -8.75 -9.28
CA SER A 10 21.67 -8.33 -8.51
C SER A 10 21.43 -9.27 -7.33
N ALA A 11 20.99 -8.72 -6.21
CA ALA A 11 20.63 -9.49 -5.03
C ALA A 11 19.24 -9.10 -4.55
N HIS A 12 18.41 -10.10 -4.23
CA HIS A 12 17.07 -9.89 -3.71
C HIS A 12 16.77 -10.87 -2.59
N LEU A 13 15.87 -10.47 -1.71
CA LEU A 13 15.37 -11.35 -0.66
C LEU A 13 14.30 -12.27 -1.26
N ALA A 14 14.24 -13.51 -0.77
CA ALA A 14 13.22 -14.48 -1.12
C ALA A 14 12.66 -15.16 0.14
N GLY A 15 11.47 -15.76 0.01
CA GLY A 15 10.90 -16.61 1.05
C GLY A 15 11.84 -17.77 1.36
N ALA A 16 12.15 -17.99 2.64
CA ALA A 16 12.81 -19.22 3.06
C ALA A 16 11.75 -20.25 3.42
N GLY A 17 11.97 -21.51 3.04
CA GLY A 17 11.04 -22.62 3.31
C GLY A 17 10.35 -23.11 2.04
N LYS A 18 9.25 -23.84 2.20
CA LYS A 18 8.48 -24.45 1.11
C LYS A 18 7.01 -24.09 1.23
N GLY A 19 6.24 -24.29 0.16
CA GLY A 19 4.79 -24.09 0.16
C GLY A 19 4.37 -22.66 0.53
N VAL A 20 3.32 -22.53 1.34
CA VAL A 20 2.71 -21.24 1.71
C VAL A 20 3.69 -20.28 2.37
N THR A 21 4.62 -20.77 3.20
CA THR A 21 5.63 -19.91 3.84
C THR A 21 6.54 -19.25 2.81
N SER A 22 6.94 -19.97 1.75
CA SER A 22 7.68 -19.39 0.64
C SER A 22 6.83 -18.38 -0.14
N ALA A 23 5.56 -18.70 -0.38
CA ALA A 23 4.62 -17.82 -1.07
C ALA A 23 4.42 -16.48 -0.34
N LEU A 24 4.20 -16.51 0.97
CA LEU A 24 4.13 -15.31 1.82
C LEU A 24 5.45 -14.53 1.79
N GLY A 25 6.58 -15.22 1.69
CA GLY A 25 7.88 -14.61 1.52
C GLY A 25 7.97 -13.69 0.31
N HIS A 26 7.30 -13.99 -0.80
CA HIS A 26 7.28 -13.11 -1.99
C HIS A 26 6.52 -11.80 -1.75
N ILE A 27 5.62 -11.75 -0.78
CA ILE A 27 4.89 -10.52 -0.41
C ILE A 27 5.77 -9.63 0.47
N VAL A 28 6.52 -10.22 1.41
CA VAL A 28 7.31 -9.50 2.42
C VAL A 28 8.70 -9.14 1.92
N ALA A 29 9.30 -9.98 1.07
CA ALA A 29 10.68 -9.79 0.62
C ALA A 29 10.99 -8.48 -0.12
N PRO A 30 10.06 -7.88 -0.88
CA PRO A 30 10.31 -6.57 -1.50
C PRO A 30 10.34 -5.39 -0.52
N ILE A 31 9.86 -5.55 0.72
CA ILE A 31 9.70 -4.45 1.68
C ILE A 31 11.03 -3.76 2.00
N PRO A 32 12.14 -4.46 2.33
CA PRO A 32 13.41 -3.79 2.63
C PRO A 32 13.97 -3.00 1.44
N ALA A 33 13.81 -3.49 0.21
CA ALA A 33 14.19 -2.76 -0.99
C ALA A 33 13.35 -1.49 -1.15
N ALA A 34 12.03 -1.60 -0.96
CA ALA A 34 11.14 -0.43 -1.00
C ALA A 34 11.46 0.62 0.08
N VAL A 35 11.90 0.19 1.26
CA VAL A 35 12.37 1.08 2.34
C VAL A 35 13.66 1.78 1.92
N ALA A 36 14.64 1.04 1.40
CA ALA A 36 15.91 1.59 0.92
C ALA A 36 15.71 2.60 -0.22
N ASP A 37 14.79 2.32 -1.15
CA ASP A 37 14.46 3.19 -2.28
C ASP A 37 13.53 4.35 -1.91
N GLY A 38 13.10 4.46 -0.64
CA GLY A 38 12.16 5.50 -0.18
C GLY A 38 10.77 5.40 -0.80
N THR A 39 10.40 4.24 -1.36
CA THR A 39 9.10 3.99 -1.98
C THR A 39 8.09 3.36 -1.02
N TRP A 40 8.55 2.84 0.13
CA TRP A 40 7.70 2.24 1.16
C TRP A 40 6.57 3.16 1.62
N GLU A 41 6.82 4.47 1.76
CA GLU A 41 5.82 5.47 2.16
C GLU A 41 4.63 5.61 1.19
N ARG A 42 4.76 5.06 -0.03
CA ARG A 42 3.66 5.02 -0.99
C ARG A 42 2.61 3.97 -0.61
N LEU A 43 2.97 2.94 0.15
CA LEU A 43 2.00 2.02 0.72
C LEU A 43 1.29 2.71 1.89
N LYS A 44 -0.01 2.93 1.76
CA LYS A 44 -0.83 3.68 2.72
C LYS A 44 -2.09 2.90 3.07
N VAL A 45 -2.70 3.25 4.18
CA VAL A 45 -4.06 2.80 4.53
C VAL A 45 -5.07 3.89 4.16
N CYS A 46 -6.23 3.48 3.65
CA CYS A 46 -7.32 4.39 3.31
C CYS A 46 -7.71 5.27 4.49
N ARG A 47 -7.81 6.59 4.30
CA ARG A 47 -8.21 7.55 5.35
C ARG A 47 -9.69 7.49 5.74
N ASN A 48 -10.52 6.78 4.98
CA ASN A 48 -11.89 6.54 5.42
C ASN A 48 -11.86 5.50 6.55
N GLU A 49 -12.30 5.91 7.74
CA GLU A 49 -12.26 5.12 8.98
C GLU A 49 -13.05 3.81 8.89
N ALA A 50 -14.03 3.71 7.98
CA ALA A 50 -14.78 2.48 7.75
C ALA A 50 -14.13 1.53 6.71
N CYS A 51 -13.08 1.96 6.01
CA CYS A 51 -12.49 1.20 4.90
C CYS A 51 -11.27 0.37 5.30
N HIS A 52 -10.25 0.98 5.92
CA HIS A 52 -8.99 0.33 6.33
C HIS A 52 -8.21 -0.44 5.23
N TRP A 53 -8.58 -0.35 3.96
CA TRP A 53 -7.84 -1.02 2.89
C TRP A 53 -6.47 -0.37 2.68
N ALA A 54 -5.44 -1.21 2.54
CA ALA A 54 -4.13 -0.77 2.05
C ALA A 54 -4.19 -0.47 0.54
N PHE A 55 -3.44 0.55 0.12
CA PHE A 55 -3.30 0.90 -1.30
C PHE A 55 -1.92 1.49 -1.56
N TYR A 56 -1.45 1.38 -2.80
CA TYR A 56 -0.19 1.99 -3.24
C TYR A 56 -0.45 3.33 -3.94
N ASP A 57 0.14 4.40 -3.42
CA ASP A 57 0.00 5.75 -3.92
C ASP A 57 0.87 6.00 -5.16
N ARG A 58 0.23 5.86 -6.32
CA ARG A 58 0.82 6.15 -7.64
C ARG A 58 0.70 7.62 -8.06
N SER A 59 0.18 8.52 -7.21
CA SER A 59 0.11 9.94 -7.54
C SER A 59 1.53 10.55 -7.60
N ARG A 60 1.68 11.56 -8.46
CA ARG A 60 2.95 12.24 -8.71
C ARG A 60 3.56 12.81 -7.42
N ASN A 61 2.73 13.44 -6.59
CA ASN A 61 3.13 14.15 -5.37
C ASN A 61 2.75 13.39 -4.07
N ARG A 62 2.51 12.07 -4.14
CA ARG A 62 2.15 11.24 -2.98
C ARG A 62 0.95 11.80 -2.18
N SER A 63 -0.03 12.38 -2.87
CA SER A 63 -1.17 13.08 -2.26
C SER A 63 -2.42 12.22 -2.09
N ARG A 64 -2.43 10.98 -2.61
CA ARG A 64 -3.63 10.13 -2.53
C ARG A 64 -3.88 9.74 -1.07
N ARG A 65 -5.12 9.98 -0.64
CA ARG A 65 -5.59 9.71 0.74
C ARG A 65 -6.55 8.52 0.83
N TRP A 66 -7.10 8.07 -0.30
CA TRP A 66 -8.15 7.06 -0.33
C TRP A 66 -7.79 5.89 -1.24
N CYS A 67 -8.26 4.69 -0.90
CA CYS A 67 -8.02 3.47 -1.67
C CYS A 67 -8.49 3.62 -3.12
N THR A 68 -9.60 4.31 -3.37
CA THR A 68 -10.06 4.81 -4.69
C THR A 68 -10.85 6.11 -4.52
N MET A 69 -10.86 6.94 -5.57
CA MET A 69 -11.72 8.14 -5.60
C MET A 69 -13.19 7.76 -5.73
N GLU A 70 -13.50 6.77 -6.58
CA GLU A 70 -14.86 6.32 -6.87
C GLU A 70 -15.60 5.80 -5.64
N VAL A 71 -14.90 5.07 -4.75
CA VAL A 71 -15.51 4.48 -3.55
C VAL A 71 -15.30 5.40 -2.36
N CYS A 72 -14.07 5.49 -1.84
CA CYS A 72 -13.84 6.17 -0.57
C CYS A 72 -13.75 7.69 -0.70
N GLY A 73 -13.23 8.21 -1.82
CA GLY A 73 -13.20 9.66 -2.07
C GLY A 73 -14.60 10.26 -2.19
N ASN A 74 -15.52 9.58 -2.87
CA ASN A 74 -16.91 10.01 -3.00
C ASN A 74 -17.70 9.88 -1.70
N ARG A 75 -17.52 8.78 -0.94
CA ARG A 75 -18.12 8.61 0.40
C ARG A 75 -17.79 9.76 1.33
N GLU A 76 -16.51 10.15 1.39
CA GLU A 76 -16.04 11.28 2.20
C GLU A 76 -16.74 12.58 1.80
N LYS A 77 -16.78 12.91 0.50
CA LYS A 77 -17.46 14.11 0.00
C LYS A 77 -18.94 14.13 0.38
N THR A 78 -19.64 13.01 0.22
CA THR A 78 -21.06 12.89 0.59
C THR A 78 -21.28 13.07 2.08
N GLN A 79 -20.41 12.50 2.92
CA GLN A 79 -20.50 12.67 4.38
C GLN A 79 -20.31 14.13 4.77
N VAL A 80 -19.27 14.79 4.26
CA VAL A 80 -19.00 16.21 4.52
C VAL A 80 -20.14 17.10 4.01
N PHE A 81 -20.71 16.80 2.84
CA PHE A 81 -21.87 17.51 2.30
C PHE A 81 -23.09 17.38 3.23
N ARG A 82 -23.41 16.16 3.68
CA ARG A 82 -24.53 15.92 4.60
C ARG A 82 -24.36 16.67 5.92
N GLN A 83 -23.16 16.66 6.51
CA GLN A 83 -22.86 17.39 7.75
C GLN A 83 -23.10 18.90 7.63
N ARG A 84 -22.90 19.48 6.45
CA ARG A 84 -23.13 20.90 6.19
C ARG A 84 -24.61 21.25 6.01
N HIS A 85 -25.41 20.32 5.48
CA HIS A 85 -26.82 20.53 5.16
C HIS A 85 -27.80 19.90 6.16
N SER A 86 -27.31 19.20 7.19
CA SER A 86 -28.14 18.64 8.26
C SER A 86 -28.45 19.63 9.38
N GLY A 87 -28.03 20.90 9.25
CA GLY A 87 -28.27 21.98 10.21
C GLY A 87 -29.17 23.10 9.70
N ASP A 88 -29.73 22.95 8.50
CA ASP A 88 -30.82 23.77 7.95
C ASP A 88 -32.16 23.02 8.10
#